data_AF-A0A2M8L154-F1
#
_entry.id   AF-A0A2M8L154-F1
#
_cell.length_a   1.000
_cell.length_b   1.000
_cell.length_c   1.000
_cell.angle_alpha   90.00
_cell.angle_beta   90.00
_cell.angle_gamma   90.00
#
_symmetry.space_group_name_H-M   'P 1'
#
loop_
_entity.id
_entity.type
_entity.pdbx_description
1 polymer ?
#
loop_
_entity_poly.entity_id
_entity_poly.type
_entity_poly.pdbx_seq_one_letter_code
_entity_poly.pdbx_strand_id
1 'polypeptide(L)'
;MELTEEYIKSLTYPEYFERGVRYYKDGQVEIVTNDEDTVVANVFGSKKYKVTVDKNDLDCNCNCMAYSNKHYCKHVIAVLLSLLWGERKADRQDYTNKISKKAMLKKERVLKIKNGDATEICKQIKIVIKSQEKYWGNWDRYEDEQIEVTSRGFDLLDKIKIDFENMTKLLDLAKWYDKELGNIDDSDGTNQEFQMNIIFTGVKCALNISPPVVFEKIKPYLEYESNFDYSDTILEAFFEIKIPNEMAEYLGEYCQNTSSDMWNRCKEYWCKYLKVAKDVRFENMAKQYHDSNISILVMLIDYYQETGQNKKAIDTGWGWRSHFMVGDKILKLLESSDDFDRLIILLQERLTKNWNKDEAKLLKNRMIKVEKEKEFETFIINLVDQKYETEKLSILMFLRKYEDVAKIVIDLGSQPFINAEEYARKLAVLDKNSAKIIYWFLIRKEVGNFDRSSYYKRFWEYIEALKTIEDNKLILGYLREIKSNYPNKPKLIEKIINDWS
;
A
#
# COMPACT_ATOMS: atom_id res chain seq x y z
N MET A 1 -14.34 12.55 -21.71
CA MET A 1 -12.91 12.23 -21.66
C MET A 1 -12.48 11.75 -23.03
N GLU A 2 -11.59 12.48 -23.71
CA GLU A 2 -10.95 12.03 -24.96
C GLU A 2 -9.50 11.69 -24.63
N LEU A 3 -9.23 10.44 -24.22
CA LEU A 3 -7.85 9.99 -23.97
C LEU A 3 -7.04 10.06 -25.25
N THR A 4 -5.74 10.35 -25.13
CA THR A 4 -4.80 10.33 -26.27
C THR A 4 -3.61 9.45 -25.94
N GLU A 5 -3.00 8.83 -26.96
CA GLU A 5 -1.80 8.01 -26.78
C GLU A 5 -0.63 8.84 -26.24
N GLU A 6 -0.52 10.09 -26.66
CA GLU A 6 0.50 11.04 -26.20
C GLU A 6 0.39 11.32 -24.70
N TYR A 7 -0.84 11.54 -24.20
CA TYR A 7 -1.07 11.67 -22.76
C TYR A 7 -0.60 10.41 -22.03
N ILE A 8 -1.00 9.21 -22.50
CA ILE A 8 -0.62 7.94 -21.87
C ILE A 8 0.91 7.75 -21.85
N LYS A 9 1.60 8.09 -22.94
CA LYS A 9 3.08 8.05 -23.01
C LYS A 9 3.72 8.95 -21.97
N SER A 10 3.15 10.13 -21.71
CA SER A 10 3.69 11.09 -20.74
C SER A 10 3.63 10.62 -19.28
N LEU A 11 2.81 9.61 -18.98
CA LEU A 11 2.60 9.11 -17.62
C LEU A 11 3.67 8.12 -17.15
N THR A 12 4.57 7.69 -18.02
CA THR A 12 5.48 6.59 -17.74
C THR A 12 6.81 6.69 -18.49
N TYR A 13 7.74 5.78 -18.19
CA TYR A 13 8.97 5.63 -18.97
C TYR A 13 8.71 4.86 -20.27
N PRO A 14 9.47 5.12 -21.36
CA PRO A 14 9.31 4.44 -22.64
C PRO A 14 9.28 2.91 -22.53
N GLU A 15 10.14 2.32 -21.69
CA GLU A 15 10.23 0.87 -21.50
C GLU A 15 8.97 0.29 -20.84
N TYR A 16 8.34 1.05 -19.94
CA TYR A 16 7.08 0.66 -19.31
C TYR A 16 5.89 0.86 -20.24
N PHE A 17 5.93 1.90 -21.09
CA PHE A 17 4.94 2.09 -22.14
C PHE A 17 4.94 0.92 -23.13
N GLU A 18 6.11 0.54 -23.66
CA GLU A 18 6.23 -0.60 -24.57
C GLU A 18 5.72 -1.91 -23.96
N ARG A 19 6.01 -2.14 -22.67
CA ARG A 19 5.49 -3.30 -21.95
C ARG A 19 3.97 -3.21 -21.78
N GLY A 20 3.42 -2.04 -21.51
CA GLY A 20 1.96 -1.81 -21.45
C GLY A 20 1.28 -2.13 -22.78
N VAL A 21 1.87 -1.69 -23.90
CA VAL A 21 1.40 -2.03 -25.26
C VAL A 21 1.42 -3.53 -25.49
N ARG A 22 2.45 -4.25 -25.01
CA ARG A 22 2.47 -5.72 -25.10
C ARG A 22 1.35 -6.36 -24.29
N TYR A 23 1.13 -5.93 -23.04
CA TYR A 23 0.02 -6.45 -22.21
C TYR A 23 -1.34 -6.21 -22.85
N TYR A 24 -1.56 -5.03 -23.45
CA TYR A 24 -2.76 -4.74 -24.22
C TYR A 24 -2.90 -5.67 -25.44
N LYS A 25 -1.85 -5.76 -26.27
CA LYS A 25 -1.82 -6.64 -27.45
C LYS A 25 -2.00 -8.09 -27.07
N ASP A 26 -1.47 -8.54 -25.94
CA ASP A 26 -1.61 -9.91 -25.48
C ASP A 26 -2.97 -10.16 -24.83
N GLY A 27 -3.88 -9.17 -24.80
CA GLY A 27 -5.25 -9.28 -24.26
C GLY A 27 -5.28 -9.56 -22.75
N GLN A 28 -4.29 -9.07 -22.01
CA GLN A 28 -4.11 -9.32 -20.57
C GLN A 28 -5.00 -8.42 -19.69
N VAL A 29 -5.84 -7.60 -20.28
CA VAL A 29 -6.70 -6.64 -19.56
C VAL A 29 -8.15 -7.09 -19.64
N GLU A 30 -8.80 -7.14 -18.48
CA GLU A 30 -10.23 -7.39 -18.34
C GLU A 30 -10.86 -6.20 -17.61
N ILE A 31 -11.71 -5.44 -18.30
CA ILE A 31 -12.48 -4.36 -17.68
C ILE A 31 -13.60 -4.99 -16.86
N VAL A 32 -13.58 -4.75 -15.55
CA VAL A 32 -14.56 -5.27 -14.59
C VAL A 32 -15.75 -4.32 -14.50
N THR A 33 -15.49 -3.03 -14.36
CA THR A 33 -16.50 -1.97 -14.37
C THR A 33 -15.98 -0.74 -15.12
N ASN A 34 -16.89 -0.04 -15.78
CA ASN A 34 -16.63 1.20 -16.50
C ASN A 34 -17.87 2.10 -16.36
N ASP A 35 -17.98 2.80 -15.23
CA ASP A 35 -19.09 3.71 -14.94
C ASP A 35 -18.72 5.16 -15.29
N GLU A 36 -19.54 6.14 -14.92
CA GLU A 36 -19.31 7.55 -15.27
C GLU A 36 -18.03 8.15 -14.66
N ASP A 37 -17.63 7.68 -13.47
CA ASP A 37 -16.55 8.27 -12.68
C ASP A 37 -15.30 7.40 -12.60
N THR A 38 -15.44 6.08 -12.76
CA THR A 38 -14.37 5.11 -12.45
C THR A 38 -14.33 3.95 -13.44
N VAL A 39 -13.11 3.50 -13.73
CA VAL A 39 -12.83 2.23 -14.39
C VAL A 39 -12.11 1.32 -13.41
N VAL A 40 -12.56 0.07 -13.29
CA VAL A 40 -11.86 -0.99 -12.55
C VAL A 40 -11.51 -2.10 -13.53
N ALA A 41 -10.25 -2.51 -13.54
CA ALA A 41 -9.76 -3.56 -14.42
C ALA A 41 -8.88 -4.57 -13.68
N ASN A 42 -8.90 -5.81 -14.17
CA ASN A 42 -7.94 -6.83 -13.82
C ASN A 42 -6.87 -6.90 -14.92
N VAL A 43 -5.61 -6.97 -14.51
CA VAL A 43 -4.48 -7.16 -15.43
C VAL A 43 -3.74 -8.44 -15.06
N PHE A 44 -3.65 -9.37 -16.00
CA PHE A 44 -3.04 -10.67 -15.79
C PHE A 44 -1.53 -10.61 -16.10
N GLY A 45 -0.71 -10.89 -15.08
CA GLY A 45 0.74 -11.02 -15.17
C GLY A 45 1.19 -12.17 -14.26
N SER A 46 2.30 -12.02 -13.52
CA SER A 46 2.77 -13.06 -12.57
C SER A 46 1.75 -13.43 -11.51
N LYS A 47 0.86 -12.49 -11.24
CA LYS A 47 -0.39 -12.68 -10.54
C LYS A 47 -1.45 -11.79 -11.19
N LYS A 48 -2.68 -11.87 -10.67
CA LYS A 48 -3.75 -10.94 -11.00
C LYS A 48 -3.51 -9.59 -10.30
N TYR A 49 -3.39 -8.53 -11.07
CA TYR A 49 -3.27 -7.16 -10.56
C TYR A 49 -4.60 -6.42 -10.73
N LYS A 50 -4.97 -5.60 -9.73
CA LYS A 50 -6.15 -4.73 -9.78
C LYS A 50 -5.68 -3.32 -10.12
N VAL A 51 -6.28 -2.73 -11.15
CA VAL A 51 -6.06 -1.36 -11.58
C VAL A 51 -7.37 -0.59 -11.47
N THR A 52 -7.30 0.64 -10.96
CA THR A 52 -8.42 1.58 -10.97
C THR A 52 -8.01 2.87 -11.66
N VAL A 53 -8.89 3.45 -12.47
CA VAL A 53 -8.70 4.75 -13.14
C VAL A 53 -9.87 5.64 -12.77
N ASP A 54 -9.58 6.82 -12.26
CA ASP A 54 -10.58 7.83 -11.98
C ASP A 54 -10.72 8.79 -13.18
N LYS A 55 -11.94 8.98 -13.67
CA LYS A 55 -12.20 9.79 -14.87
C LYS A 55 -12.29 11.29 -14.58
N ASN A 56 -12.38 11.70 -13.31
CA ASN A 56 -12.52 13.11 -12.91
C ASN A 56 -11.17 13.81 -12.84
N ASP A 57 -10.09 13.10 -12.49
CA ASP A 57 -8.72 13.64 -12.43
C ASP A 57 -7.65 12.81 -13.15
N LEU A 58 -8.04 11.69 -13.75
CA LEU A 58 -7.15 10.75 -14.45
C LEU A 58 -6.14 10.05 -13.52
N ASP A 59 -6.36 10.10 -12.20
CA ASP A 59 -5.52 9.36 -11.27
C ASP A 59 -5.77 7.86 -11.40
N CYS A 60 -4.67 7.11 -11.46
CA CYS A 60 -4.69 5.66 -11.59
C CYS A 60 -4.04 5.02 -10.38
N ASN A 61 -4.56 3.89 -9.89
CA ASN A 61 -3.94 3.08 -8.84
C ASN A 61 -3.71 1.64 -9.32
N CYS A 62 -2.64 0.99 -8.86
CA CYS A 62 -2.36 -0.41 -9.13
C CYS A 62 -1.76 -1.09 -7.88
N ASN A 63 -2.26 -2.28 -7.53
CA ASN A 63 -1.74 -3.07 -6.40
C ASN A 63 -0.38 -3.77 -6.65
N CYS A 64 0.42 -3.28 -7.61
CA CYS A 64 1.72 -3.88 -7.94
C CYS A 64 2.85 -3.12 -7.27
N MET A 65 3.92 -3.81 -6.88
CA MET A 65 5.07 -3.20 -6.19
C MET A 65 5.77 -2.10 -7.00
N ALA A 66 5.77 -2.21 -8.33
CA ALA A 66 6.35 -1.20 -9.22
C ALA A 66 5.50 0.08 -9.32
N TYR A 67 4.29 0.09 -8.75
CA TYR A 67 3.49 1.30 -8.64
C TYR A 67 4.10 2.18 -7.54
N SER A 68 4.77 3.24 -7.97
CA SER A 68 5.38 4.24 -7.10
C SER A 68 4.98 5.63 -7.58
N ASN A 69 4.93 6.59 -6.66
CA ASN A 69 4.33 7.92 -6.83
C ASN A 69 4.96 8.83 -7.91
N LYS A 70 5.87 8.34 -8.76
CA LYS A 70 6.50 9.14 -9.82
C LYS A 70 6.06 8.77 -11.24
N HIS A 71 5.76 7.50 -11.53
CA HIS A 71 5.37 7.06 -12.88
C HIS A 71 4.46 5.84 -12.84
N TYR A 72 3.51 5.77 -13.78
CA TYR A 72 2.58 4.66 -13.84
C TYR A 72 3.24 3.38 -14.38
N CYS A 73 2.91 2.26 -13.75
CA CYS A 73 3.40 0.96 -14.16
C CYS A 73 2.77 0.49 -15.47
N LYS A 74 3.40 -0.48 -16.13
CA LYS A 74 2.88 -1.12 -17.36
C LYS A 74 1.42 -1.60 -17.29
N HIS A 75 0.92 -1.98 -16.11
CA HIS A 75 -0.46 -2.46 -15.95
C HIS A 75 -1.47 -1.32 -16.12
N VAL A 76 -1.19 -0.16 -15.51
CA VAL A 76 -2.00 1.06 -15.68
C VAL A 76 -2.02 1.45 -17.15
N ILE A 77 -0.85 1.46 -17.81
CA ILE A 77 -0.75 1.79 -19.23
C ILE A 77 -1.60 0.85 -20.08
N ALA A 78 -1.55 -0.47 -19.84
CA ALA A 78 -2.36 -1.43 -20.58
C ALA A 78 -3.87 -1.15 -20.43
N VAL A 79 -4.33 -0.74 -19.25
CA VAL A 79 -5.73 -0.36 -19.01
C VAL A 79 -6.11 0.92 -19.75
N LEU A 80 -5.29 1.97 -19.67
CA LEU A 80 -5.53 3.22 -20.40
C LEU A 80 -5.56 3.00 -21.91
N LEU A 81 -4.67 2.15 -22.44
CA LEU A 81 -4.68 1.76 -23.85
C LEU A 81 -5.93 0.95 -24.23
N SER A 82 -6.44 0.11 -23.32
CA SER A 82 -7.70 -0.61 -23.54
C SER A 82 -8.90 0.34 -23.62
N LEU A 83 -8.89 1.41 -22.83
CA LEU A 83 -9.91 2.47 -22.89
C LEU A 83 -9.80 3.30 -24.18
N LEU A 84 -8.59 3.52 -24.67
CA LEU A 84 -8.33 4.31 -25.89
C LEU A 84 -8.61 3.53 -27.18
N TRP A 85 -8.10 2.30 -27.29
CA TRP A 85 -8.11 1.50 -28.51
C TRP A 85 -9.22 0.43 -28.54
N GLY A 86 -9.95 0.25 -27.43
CA GLY A 86 -10.97 -0.79 -27.27
C GLY A 86 -10.43 -2.11 -26.73
N GLU A 87 -11.30 -2.92 -26.12
CA GLU A 87 -10.93 -4.18 -25.46
C GLU A 87 -10.40 -5.25 -26.42
N ARG A 88 -9.39 -6.01 -25.96
CA ARG A 88 -8.82 -7.16 -26.68
C ARG A 88 -8.84 -8.39 -25.79
N LYS A 89 -9.42 -9.50 -26.26
CA LYS A 89 -9.47 -10.78 -25.51
C LYS A 89 -8.32 -11.70 -25.92
N ALA A 90 -7.64 -12.30 -24.94
CA ALA A 90 -6.58 -13.29 -25.14
C ALA A 90 -7.07 -14.74 -25.07
N ASP A 91 -6.29 -15.65 -25.67
CA ASP A 91 -6.36 -17.09 -25.46
C ASP A 91 -5.48 -17.49 -24.24
N ARG A 92 -6.10 -17.95 -23.15
CA ARG A 92 -5.59 -17.80 -21.76
C ARG A 92 -4.67 -18.92 -21.23
N GLN A 93 -4.24 -19.88 -22.05
CA GLN A 93 -3.69 -21.15 -21.56
C GLN A 93 -2.16 -21.19 -21.30
N ASP A 94 -1.39 -20.20 -21.74
CA ASP A 94 0.08 -20.33 -21.85
C ASP A 94 0.90 -19.78 -20.65
N TYR A 95 0.29 -19.01 -19.74
CA TYR A 95 1.03 -18.23 -18.73
C TYR A 95 1.43 -19.03 -17.47
N THR A 96 0.53 -19.87 -16.94
CA THR A 96 0.73 -20.61 -15.68
C THR A 96 1.86 -21.65 -15.75
N ASN A 97 2.20 -22.13 -16.95
CA ASN A 97 3.17 -23.21 -17.15
C ASN A 97 4.66 -22.78 -17.06
N LYS A 98 4.98 -21.48 -17.10
CA LYS A 98 6.39 -21.00 -17.09
C LYS A 98 6.99 -20.81 -15.69
N ILE A 99 6.18 -20.50 -14.67
CA ILE A 99 6.64 -20.17 -13.31
C ILE A 99 7.05 -21.44 -12.54
N SER A 100 6.29 -22.52 -12.67
CA SER A 100 6.49 -23.79 -11.96
C SER A 100 7.83 -24.47 -12.26
N LYS A 101 8.40 -24.25 -13.46
CA LYS A 101 9.58 -24.99 -13.95
C LYS A 101 10.91 -24.49 -13.39
N LYS A 102 10.99 -23.23 -12.96
CA LYS A 102 12.24 -22.58 -12.51
C LYS A 102 12.56 -22.85 -11.03
N ALA A 103 11.51 -23.04 -10.21
CA ALA A 103 11.63 -23.35 -8.78
C ALA A 103 12.08 -24.79 -8.51
N MET A 104 11.70 -25.76 -9.36
CA MET A 104 12.08 -27.17 -9.17
C MET A 104 13.58 -27.45 -9.35
N LEU A 105 14.28 -26.69 -10.21
CA LEU A 105 15.65 -27.00 -10.63
C LEU A 105 16.76 -26.67 -9.61
N LYS A 106 16.49 -25.90 -8.54
CA LYS A 106 17.49 -25.52 -7.52
C LYS A 106 17.45 -26.38 -6.24
N LYS A 107 16.40 -27.18 -6.04
CA LYS A 107 16.12 -27.97 -4.82
C LYS A 107 17.06 -29.17 -4.61
N GLU A 108 17.77 -29.62 -5.64
CA GLU A 108 18.51 -30.90 -5.62
C GLU A 108 19.95 -30.84 -5.05
N ARG A 109 20.52 -29.66 -4.74
CA ARG A 109 21.97 -29.53 -4.48
C ARG A 109 22.45 -29.68 -3.02
N VAL A 110 21.59 -29.81 -2.01
CA VAL A 110 21.99 -29.39 -0.63
C VAL A 110 22.19 -30.50 0.43
N LEU A 111 21.79 -31.77 0.31
CA LEU A 111 21.67 -32.62 1.51
C LEU A 111 22.59 -33.86 1.62
N LYS A 112 23.59 -33.79 2.52
CA LYS A 112 24.25 -34.94 3.18
C LYS A 112 24.52 -34.66 4.68
N ILE A 113 23.48 -34.59 5.51
CA ILE A 113 23.60 -34.53 6.99
C ILE A 113 22.67 -35.60 7.57
N LYS A 114 23.15 -36.36 8.56
CA LYS A 114 22.33 -37.34 9.31
C LYS A 114 21.55 -36.63 10.42
N ASN A 115 20.30 -37.03 10.60
CA ASN A 115 19.37 -36.50 11.61
C ASN A 115 19.93 -36.61 13.05
N GLY A 116 19.69 -35.61 13.90
CA GLY A 116 19.53 -35.86 15.35
C GLY A 116 20.35 -35.05 16.38
N ASP A 117 21.38 -34.28 16.03
CA ASP A 117 22.10 -33.43 17.02
C ASP A 117 21.71 -31.96 16.88
N ALA A 118 20.77 -31.51 17.71
CA ALA A 118 20.30 -30.13 17.73
C ALA A 118 21.43 -29.11 17.96
N THR A 119 22.47 -29.47 18.73
CA THR A 119 23.58 -28.56 19.02
C THR A 119 24.38 -28.27 17.75
N GLU A 120 24.69 -29.31 16.99
CA GLU A 120 25.44 -29.20 15.74
C GLU A 120 24.61 -28.51 14.65
N ILE A 121 23.32 -28.84 14.55
CA ILE A 121 22.42 -28.19 13.59
C ILE A 121 22.28 -26.69 13.91
N CYS A 122 22.09 -26.32 15.18
CA CYS A 122 22.03 -24.91 15.57
C CYS A 122 23.33 -24.18 15.19
N LYS A 123 24.51 -24.77 15.41
CA LYS A 123 25.80 -24.18 14.98
C LYS A 123 25.85 -23.95 13.47
N GLN A 124 25.37 -24.89 12.67
CA GLN A 124 25.34 -24.74 11.22
C GLN A 124 24.38 -23.66 10.76
N ILE A 125 23.20 -23.55 11.38
CA ILE A 125 22.26 -22.46 11.14
C ILE A 125 22.93 -21.10 11.41
N LYS A 126 23.69 -20.97 12.50
CA LYS A 126 24.46 -19.74 12.78
C LYS A 126 25.48 -19.42 11.69
N ILE A 127 26.18 -20.43 11.15
CA ILE A 127 27.16 -20.25 10.06
C ILE A 127 26.45 -19.78 8.78
N VAL A 128 25.31 -20.40 8.45
CA VAL A 128 24.49 -20.06 7.28
C VAL A 128 24.02 -18.61 7.38
N ILE A 129 23.45 -18.20 8.52
CA ILE A 129 23.03 -16.82 8.78
C ILE A 129 24.21 -15.83 8.66
N LYS A 130 25.34 -16.10 9.33
CA LYS A 130 26.50 -15.19 9.26
C LYS A 130 27.07 -15.01 7.85
N SER A 131 26.78 -15.93 6.92
CA SER A 131 27.18 -15.77 5.53
C SER A 131 26.41 -14.67 4.79
N GLN A 132 25.27 -14.21 5.31
CA GLN A 132 24.47 -13.11 4.75
C GLN A 132 25.21 -11.75 4.79
N GLU A 133 26.13 -11.55 5.74
CA GLU A 133 26.91 -10.31 5.90
C GLU A 133 27.76 -9.95 4.68
N LYS A 134 28.08 -10.92 3.80
CA LYS A 134 28.95 -10.70 2.64
C LYS A 134 28.32 -9.92 1.50
N TYR A 135 27.00 -9.74 1.49
CA TYR A 135 26.27 -9.23 0.31
C TYR A 135 25.75 -7.79 0.49
N TRP A 136 26.29 -7.08 1.47
CA TRP A 136 25.92 -5.71 1.78
C TRP A 136 26.37 -4.76 0.65
N GLY A 137 25.40 -4.11 -0.02
CA GLY A 137 25.64 -3.07 -1.03
C GLY A 137 25.11 -3.32 -2.44
N ASN A 138 24.39 -4.42 -2.72
CA ASN A 138 23.80 -4.69 -4.04
C ASN A 138 22.37 -5.26 -3.96
N TRP A 139 21.37 -4.36 -3.94
CA TRP A 139 19.96 -4.65 -3.68
C TRP A 139 19.32 -5.71 -4.60
N ASP A 140 19.64 -5.72 -5.89
CA ASP A 140 19.06 -6.70 -6.85
C ASP A 140 19.61 -8.14 -6.65
N ARG A 141 20.78 -8.31 -6.03
CA ARG A 141 21.32 -9.63 -5.64
C ARG A 141 20.89 -10.06 -4.24
N TYR A 142 20.58 -9.08 -3.40
CA TYR A 142 20.25 -9.28 -2.00
C TYR A 142 19.00 -10.16 -1.84
N GLU A 143 17.91 -9.87 -2.56
CA GLU A 143 16.63 -10.58 -2.44
C GLU A 143 16.74 -12.08 -2.85
N ASP A 144 17.39 -12.37 -3.99
CA ASP A 144 17.55 -13.75 -4.49
C ASP A 144 18.48 -14.61 -3.59
N GLU A 145 19.49 -14.01 -2.97
CA GLU A 145 20.48 -14.72 -2.13
C GLU A 145 20.01 -14.82 -0.67
N GLN A 146 19.23 -13.85 -0.16
CA GLN A 146 18.50 -13.94 1.12
C GLN A 146 17.61 -15.18 1.17
N ILE A 147 16.77 -15.35 0.14
CA ILE A 147 15.88 -16.51 0.00
C ILE A 147 16.68 -17.83 0.03
N GLU A 148 17.85 -17.86 -0.61
CA GLU A 148 18.69 -19.07 -0.63
C GLU A 148 19.28 -19.39 0.76
N VAL A 149 19.81 -18.39 1.46
CA VAL A 149 20.40 -18.58 2.79
C VAL A 149 19.33 -19.04 3.79
N THR A 150 18.17 -18.39 3.76
CA THR A 150 17.04 -18.73 4.64
C THR A 150 16.46 -20.10 4.31
N SER A 151 16.34 -20.46 3.02
CA SER A 151 15.94 -21.81 2.59
C SER A 151 16.88 -22.91 3.11
N ARG A 152 18.19 -22.66 3.16
CA ARG A 152 19.16 -23.62 3.75
C ARG A 152 18.99 -23.74 5.26
N GLY A 153 18.69 -22.62 5.93
CA GLY A 153 18.34 -22.62 7.34
C GLY A 153 17.13 -23.50 7.64
N PHE A 154 16.07 -23.38 6.83
CA PHE A 154 14.87 -24.21 6.93
C PHE A 154 15.17 -25.70 6.78
N ASP A 155 15.93 -26.09 5.76
CA ASP A 155 16.33 -27.49 5.54
C ASP A 155 17.12 -28.09 6.71
N LEU A 156 17.87 -27.26 7.44
CA LEU A 156 18.59 -27.66 8.65
C LEU A 156 17.66 -27.80 9.84
N LEU A 157 16.77 -26.84 10.04
CA LEU A 157 15.77 -26.82 11.11
C LEU A 157 14.89 -28.09 11.09
N ASP A 158 14.49 -28.53 9.90
CA ASP A 158 13.69 -29.76 9.69
C ASP A 158 14.39 -31.06 10.13
N LYS A 159 15.71 -31.05 10.35
CA LYS A 159 16.46 -32.22 10.85
C LYS A 159 16.53 -32.31 12.37
N ILE A 160 16.04 -31.30 13.09
CA ILE A 160 16.07 -31.26 14.55
C ILE A 160 14.97 -32.15 15.09
N LYS A 161 15.34 -33.02 16.05
CA LYS A 161 14.39 -33.87 16.74
C LYS A 161 13.53 -33.05 17.70
N ILE A 162 12.22 -33.20 17.59
CA ILE A 162 11.24 -32.54 18.45
C ILE A 162 11.19 -33.27 19.80
N ASP A 163 11.95 -32.78 20.77
CA ASP A 163 11.95 -33.24 22.16
C ASP A 163 12.23 -32.09 23.14
N PHE A 164 11.74 -32.22 24.38
CA PHE A 164 11.77 -31.12 25.35
C PHE A 164 13.18 -30.63 25.70
N GLU A 165 14.19 -31.49 25.57
CA GLU A 165 15.59 -31.12 25.81
C GLU A 165 16.11 -30.11 24.78
N ASN A 166 15.55 -30.12 23.57
CA ASN A 166 15.94 -29.20 22.50
C ASN A 166 15.17 -27.87 22.51
N MET A 167 14.10 -27.73 23.30
CA MET A 167 13.30 -26.50 23.37
C MET A 167 14.16 -25.28 23.67
N THR A 168 14.91 -25.30 24.78
CA THR A 168 15.72 -24.14 25.19
C THR A 168 16.86 -23.87 24.22
N LYS A 169 17.44 -24.90 23.59
CA LYS A 169 18.48 -24.74 22.55
C LYS A 169 17.96 -23.97 21.33
N LEU A 170 16.71 -24.20 20.95
CA LEU A 170 16.04 -23.50 19.84
C LEU A 170 15.66 -22.07 20.21
N LEU A 171 15.13 -21.86 21.42
CA LEU A 171 14.85 -20.51 21.92
C LEU A 171 16.15 -19.70 22.09
N ASP A 172 17.23 -20.31 22.55
CA ASP A 172 18.55 -19.66 22.61
C ASP A 172 19.09 -19.33 21.21
N LEU A 173 18.84 -20.18 20.21
CA LEU A 173 19.17 -19.90 18.82
C LEU A 173 18.37 -18.71 18.28
N ALA A 174 17.06 -18.67 18.51
CA ALA A 174 16.19 -17.58 18.05
C ALA A 174 16.51 -16.25 18.76
N LYS A 175 16.81 -16.29 20.06
CA LYS A 175 17.29 -15.14 20.84
C LYS A 175 18.66 -14.65 20.36
N TRP A 176 19.55 -15.56 19.99
CA TRP A 176 20.80 -15.18 19.34
C TRP A 176 20.52 -14.51 17.99
N TYR A 177 19.63 -15.08 17.18
CA TYR A 177 19.29 -14.55 15.85
C TYR A 177 18.67 -13.14 15.92
N ASP A 178 17.76 -12.88 16.89
CA ASP A 178 17.19 -11.56 17.18
C ASP A 178 18.26 -10.46 17.35
N LYS A 179 19.35 -10.79 18.04
CA LYS A 179 20.46 -9.87 18.29
C LYS A 179 21.27 -9.57 17.05
N GLU A 180 21.48 -10.58 16.21
CA GLU A 180 22.24 -10.42 14.96
C GLU A 180 21.38 -9.66 13.91
N LEU A 181 20.05 -9.85 13.92
CA LEU A 181 19.11 -9.17 13.02
C LEU A 181 18.91 -7.69 13.32
N GLY A 182 19.26 -7.20 14.52
CA GLY A 182 19.00 -5.81 14.93
C GLY A 182 19.59 -4.72 14.00
N ASN A 183 20.46 -5.08 13.06
CA ASN A 183 21.06 -4.19 12.07
C ASN A 183 20.80 -4.60 10.61
N ILE A 184 19.88 -5.53 10.35
CA ILE A 184 19.61 -6.11 9.02
C ILE A 184 18.28 -5.55 8.48
N ASP A 185 18.27 -5.15 7.20
CA ASP A 185 17.03 -4.76 6.50
C ASP A 185 16.22 -6.00 6.10
N ASP A 186 15.13 -6.22 6.81
CA ASP A 186 14.18 -7.32 6.60
C ASP A 186 12.83 -6.82 6.06
N SER A 187 12.85 -5.78 5.22
CA SER A 187 11.62 -5.20 4.67
C SER A 187 10.77 -6.19 3.85
N ASP A 188 11.33 -7.33 3.41
CA ASP A 188 10.61 -8.43 2.76
C ASP A 188 10.06 -9.51 3.72
N GLY A 189 10.44 -9.45 5.00
CA GLY A 189 9.99 -10.33 6.09
C GLY A 189 10.64 -11.72 6.12
N THR A 190 11.65 -11.98 5.28
CA THR A 190 12.25 -13.32 5.12
C THR A 190 12.96 -13.80 6.40
N ASN A 191 13.71 -12.92 7.07
CA ASN A 191 14.45 -13.28 8.28
C ASN A 191 13.52 -13.39 9.49
N GLN A 192 12.52 -12.51 9.59
CA GLN A 192 11.45 -12.61 10.57
C GLN A 192 10.72 -13.96 10.43
N GLU A 193 10.40 -14.37 9.19
CA GLU A 193 9.81 -15.69 8.93
C GLU A 193 10.70 -16.84 9.42
N PHE A 194 12.01 -16.77 9.18
CA PHE A 194 12.93 -17.79 9.66
C PHE A 194 13.01 -17.85 11.19
N GLN A 195 13.11 -16.69 11.84
CA GLN A 195 13.12 -16.57 13.30
C GLN A 195 11.86 -17.15 13.91
N MET A 196 10.69 -16.81 13.36
CA MET A 196 9.40 -17.38 13.76
C MET A 196 9.44 -18.90 13.70
N ASN A 197 9.97 -19.50 12.63
CA ASN A 197 10.03 -20.94 12.50
C ASN A 197 10.97 -21.63 13.50
N ILE A 198 12.09 -21.00 13.88
CA ILE A 198 12.96 -21.52 14.96
C ILE A 198 12.16 -21.55 16.27
N ILE A 199 11.44 -20.47 16.59
CA ILE A 199 10.62 -20.38 17.81
C ILE A 199 9.51 -21.43 17.79
N PHE A 200 8.77 -21.55 16.70
CA PHE A 200 7.71 -22.55 16.55
C PHE A 200 8.24 -23.97 16.69
N THR A 201 9.41 -24.26 16.13
CA THR A 201 10.07 -25.57 16.30
C THR A 201 10.45 -25.81 17.75
N GLY A 202 10.96 -24.78 18.44
CA GLY A 202 11.24 -24.82 19.87
C GLY A 202 9.99 -25.10 20.70
N VAL A 203 8.89 -24.40 20.44
CA VAL A 203 7.63 -24.57 21.16
C VAL A 203 7.00 -25.95 20.90
N LYS A 204 7.12 -26.50 19.67
CA LYS A 204 6.69 -27.88 19.36
C LYS A 204 7.34 -28.93 20.26
N CYS A 205 8.58 -28.70 20.72
CA CYS A 205 9.26 -29.59 21.64
C CYS A 205 8.58 -29.73 23.01
N ALA A 206 7.68 -28.80 23.37
CA ALA A 206 6.97 -28.76 24.64
C ALA A 206 5.57 -29.40 24.60
N LEU A 207 5.09 -29.86 23.44
CA LEU A 207 3.71 -30.27 23.20
C LEU A 207 3.14 -31.28 24.21
N ASN A 208 3.96 -32.20 24.72
CA ASN A 208 3.54 -33.28 25.62
C ASN A 208 4.04 -33.08 27.06
N ILE A 209 4.41 -31.86 27.42
CA ILE A 209 4.96 -31.52 28.73
C ILE A 209 3.94 -30.73 29.55
N SER A 210 3.92 -30.99 30.86
CA SER A 210 3.03 -30.29 31.80
C SER A 210 3.24 -28.76 31.74
N PRO A 211 2.16 -27.96 31.57
CA PRO A 211 2.26 -26.50 31.42
C PRO A 211 3.07 -25.75 32.47
N PRO A 212 3.00 -26.06 33.78
CA PRO A 212 3.88 -25.44 34.79
C PRO A 212 5.36 -25.60 34.48
N VAL A 213 5.75 -26.79 34.00
CA VAL A 213 7.16 -27.11 33.69
C VAL A 213 7.62 -26.36 32.45
N VAL A 214 6.74 -26.21 31.46
CA VAL A 214 7.02 -25.42 30.25
C VAL A 214 7.14 -23.93 30.61
N PHE A 215 6.19 -23.42 31.39
CA PHE A 215 6.13 -22.03 31.80
C PHE A 215 7.41 -21.58 32.53
N GLU A 216 7.86 -22.34 33.52
CA GLU A 216 9.10 -22.03 34.26
C GLU A 216 10.33 -21.98 33.33
N LYS A 217 10.36 -22.80 32.27
CA LYS A 217 11.46 -22.76 31.30
C LYS A 217 11.38 -21.59 30.32
N ILE A 218 10.19 -21.16 29.92
CA ILE A 218 10.05 -20.07 28.94
C ILE A 218 10.05 -18.69 29.59
N LYS A 219 9.77 -18.59 30.89
CA LYS A 219 9.69 -17.31 31.62
C LYS A 219 10.86 -16.35 31.34
N PRO A 220 12.14 -16.77 31.37
CA PRO A 220 13.27 -15.88 31.06
C PRO A 220 13.32 -15.37 29.61
N TYR A 221 12.62 -16.07 28.70
CA TYR A 221 12.53 -15.70 27.29
C TYR A 221 11.37 -14.74 27.01
N LEU A 222 10.29 -14.81 27.81
CA LEU A 222 9.22 -13.82 27.78
C LEU A 222 9.71 -12.48 28.32
N GLU A 223 10.53 -12.48 29.38
CA GLU A 223 11.09 -11.29 30.03
C GLU A 223 12.25 -10.65 29.24
N TYR A 224 12.64 -11.23 28.12
CA TYR A 224 13.71 -10.71 27.28
C TYR A 224 13.25 -9.48 26.48
N GLU A 225 13.98 -8.38 26.60
CA GLU A 225 13.85 -7.22 25.71
C GLU A 225 14.48 -7.55 24.35
N SER A 226 13.65 -7.64 23.32
CA SER A 226 14.05 -8.05 21.97
C SER A 226 14.05 -6.90 20.97
N ASN A 227 14.77 -7.07 19.87
CA ASN A 227 14.70 -6.17 18.72
C ASN A 227 13.45 -6.42 17.86
N PHE A 228 12.96 -7.67 17.78
CA PHE A 228 11.85 -8.07 16.91
C PHE A 228 10.77 -8.90 17.63
N ASP A 229 9.99 -8.26 18.53
CA ASP A 229 8.77 -8.83 19.15
C ASP A 229 8.88 -10.32 19.56
N TYR A 230 10.03 -10.68 20.13
CA TYR A 230 10.43 -12.07 20.35
C TYR A 230 9.51 -12.77 21.36
N SER A 231 9.16 -12.07 22.43
CA SER A 231 8.19 -12.56 23.42
C SER A 231 6.83 -12.84 22.80
N ASP A 232 6.40 -11.97 21.89
CA ASP A 232 5.08 -12.04 21.27
C ASP A 232 5.03 -13.20 20.29
N THR A 233 6.14 -13.43 19.59
CA THR A 233 6.31 -14.61 18.72
C THR A 233 6.29 -15.93 19.51
N ILE A 234 6.87 -15.97 20.71
CA ILE A 234 6.77 -17.15 21.58
C ILE A 234 5.31 -17.40 21.95
N LEU A 235 4.62 -16.38 22.45
CA LEU A 235 3.20 -16.48 22.79
C LEU A 235 2.37 -16.92 21.57
N GLU A 236 2.60 -16.32 20.41
CA GLU A 236 1.93 -16.70 19.16
C GLU A 236 2.17 -18.16 18.78
N ALA A 237 3.40 -18.66 18.93
CA ALA A 237 3.72 -20.06 18.68
C ALA A 237 2.94 -20.99 19.62
N PHE A 238 2.81 -20.63 20.91
CA PHE A 238 2.00 -21.39 21.86
C PHE A 238 0.52 -21.47 21.44
N PHE A 239 -0.01 -20.36 20.90
CA PHE A 239 -1.38 -20.30 20.40
C PHE A 239 -1.57 -21.19 19.16
N GLU A 240 -0.75 -21.02 18.13
CA GLU A 240 -0.88 -21.72 16.85
C GLU A 240 -0.67 -23.24 16.97
N ILE A 241 0.19 -23.67 17.88
CA ILE A 241 0.49 -25.09 18.12
C ILE A 241 -0.58 -25.75 19.03
N LYS A 242 -1.60 -24.99 19.46
CA LYS A 242 -2.74 -25.46 20.29
C LYS A 242 -2.30 -26.10 21.60
N ILE A 243 -1.37 -25.45 22.29
CA ILE A 243 -0.87 -25.94 23.59
C ILE A 243 -2.01 -25.90 24.63
N PRO A 244 -2.04 -26.82 25.63
CA PRO A 244 -3.22 -27.06 26.46
C PRO A 244 -3.80 -25.82 27.14
N ASN A 245 -5.12 -25.82 27.33
CA ASN A 245 -5.90 -24.77 27.99
C ASN A 245 -5.27 -24.31 29.32
N GLU A 246 -4.73 -25.26 30.08
CA GLU A 246 -4.00 -25.05 31.33
C GLU A 246 -2.85 -24.03 31.17
N MET A 247 -2.08 -24.07 30.07
CA MET A 247 -1.01 -23.09 29.82
C MET A 247 -1.55 -21.67 29.69
N ALA A 248 -2.69 -21.50 29.01
CA ALA A 248 -3.33 -20.20 28.87
C ALA A 248 -3.89 -19.70 30.22
N GLU A 249 -4.44 -20.58 31.06
CA GLU A 249 -4.84 -20.24 32.43
C GLU A 249 -3.63 -19.82 33.28
N TYR A 250 -2.53 -20.57 33.22
CA TYR A 250 -1.29 -20.24 33.93
C TYR A 250 -0.74 -18.87 33.52
N LEU A 251 -0.72 -18.58 32.21
CA LEU A 251 -0.35 -17.26 31.70
C LEU A 251 -1.33 -16.20 32.19
N GLY A 252 -2.64 -16.47 32.16
CA GLY A 252 -3.67 -15.55 32.65
C GLY A 252 -3.51 -15.17 34.11
N GLU A 253 -3.31 -16.16 34.99
CA GLU A 253 -3.08 -15.96 36.43
C GLU A 253 -1.76 -15.24 36.72
N TYR A 254 -0.66 -15.65 36.06
CA TYR A 254 0.65 -15.02 36.23
C TYR A 254 0.57 -13.52 36.00
N CYS A 255 -0.13 -13.13 34.94
CA CYS A 255 -0.05 -11.79 34.38
C CYS A 255 -0.76 -10.77 35.28
N GLN A 256 -1.73 -11.19 36.08
CA GLN A 256 -2.38 -10.31 37.07
C GLN A 256 -1.41 -9.69 38.09
N ASN A 257 -0.21 -10.26 38.23
CA ASN A 257 0.75 -9.91 39.28
C ASN A 257 2.13 -9.42 38.75
N THR A 258 2.25 -9.05 37.46
CA THR A 258 3.55 -8.71 36.82
C THR A 258 3.71 -7.21 36.48
N SER A 259 4.86 -6.81 35.94
CA SER A 259 5.10 -5.46 35.38
C SER A 259 4.12 -5.09 34.27
N SER A 260 3.94 -3.79 33.98
CA SER A 260 2.94 -3.26 33.05
C SER A 260 3.04 -3.81 31.62
N ASP A 261 4.25 -3.99 31.10
CA ASP A 261 4.45 -4.31 29.68
C ASP A 261 4.37 -5.81 29.40
N MET A 262 4.86 -6.62 30.33
CA MET A 262 4.63 -8.07 30.32
C MET A 262 3.14 -8.39 30.52
N TRP A 263 2.50 -7.66 31.43
CA TRP A 263 1.07 -7.77 31.70
C TRP A 263 0.26 -7.53 30.42
N ASN A 264 0.60 -6.50 29.64
CA ASN A 264 -0.13 -6.18 28.42
C ASN A 264 -0.05 -7.28 27.35
N ARG A 265 1.13 -7.85 27.10
CA ARG A 265 1.36 -8.90 26.09
C ARG A 265 0.63 -10.20 26.42
N CYS A 266 0.78 -10.68 27.64
CA CYS A 266 0.14 -11.93 28.04
C CYS A 266 -1.39 -11.82 28.20
N LYS A 267 -1.92 -10.64 28.57
CA LYS A 267 -3.38 -10.39 28.52
C LYS A 267 -3.92 -10.53 27.10
N GLU A 268 -3.21 -9.98 26.13
CA GLU A 268 -3.59 -10.04 24.72
C GLU A 268 -3.65 -11.50 24.25
N TYR A 269 -2.59 -12.27 24.55
CA TYR A 269 -2.56 -13.71 24.29
C TYR A 269 -3.74 -14.46 24.95
N TRP A 270 -4.00 -14.19 26.24
CA TRP A 270 -5.08 -14.88 26.96
C TRP A 270 -6.46 -14.52 26.39
N CYS A 271 -6.69 -13.24 26.06
CA CYS A 271 -7.89 -12.79 25.35
C CYS A 271 -8.04 -13.50 24.00
N LYS A 272 -6.98 -13.56 23.19
CA LYS A 272 -6.96 -14.26 21.90
C LYS A 272 -7.31 -15.75 22.06
N TYR A 273 -6.73 -16.39 23.05
CA TYR A 273 -7.01 -17.77 23.39
C TYR A 273 -8.49 -17.99 23.75
N LEU A 274 -9.04 -17.20 24.69
CA LEU A 274 -10.44 -17.32 25.10
C LEU A 274 -11.41 -17.10 23.91
N LYS A 275 -11.10 -16.14 23.02
CA LYS A 275 -11.89 -15.90 21.80
C LYS A 275 -11.96 -17.14 20.91
N VAL A 276 -10.81 -17.76 20.64
CA VAL A 276 -10.71 -18.92 19.74
C VAL A 276 -11.30 -20.18 20.37
N ALA A 277 -11.14 -20.35 21.68
CA ALA A 277 -11.80 -21.39 22.45
C ALA A 277 -13.32 -21.19 22.54
N LYS A 278 -13.86 -20.04 22.10
CA LYS A 278 -15.26 -19.62 22.27
C LYS A 278 -15.69 -19.67 23.73
N ASP A 279 -14.77 -19.33 24.63
CA ASP A 279 -15.00 -19.34 26.06
C ASP A 279 -15.90 -18.16 26.46
N VAL A 280 -16.89 -18.43 27.31
CA VAL A 280 -17.85 -17.42 27.79
C VAL A 280 -17.18 -16.27 28.55
N ARG A 281 -15.96 -16.48 29.08
CA ARG A 281 -15.18 -15.48 29.79
C ARG A 281 -14.57 -14.41 28.86
N PHE A 282 -14.41 -14.71 27.57
CA PHE A 282 -13.76 -13.81 26.61
C PHE A 282 -14.39 -12.40 26.64
N GLU A 283 -15.70 -12.31 26.47
CA GLU A 283 -16.39 -11.01 26.35
C GLU A 283 -16.21 -10.17 27.61
N ASN A 284 -16.29 -10.78 28.79
CA ASN A 284 -16.10 -10.09 30.07
C ASN A 284 -14.66 -9.59 30.24
N MET A 285 -13.68 -10.43 29.91
CA MET A 285 -12.27 -10.07 29.99
C MET A 285 -11.94 -8.95 29.00
N ALA A 286 -12.40 -9.05 27.76
CA ALA A 286 -12.15 -8.04 26.75
C ALA A 286 -12.79 -6.69 27.12
N LYS A 287 -14.02 -6.69 27.67
CA LYS A 287 -14.67 -5.50 28.23
C LYS A 287 -13.89 -4.84 29.34
N GLN A 288 -13.27 -5.63 30.21
CA GLN A 288 -12.51 -5.11 31.33
C GLN A 288 -11.25 -4.36 30.90
N TYR A 289 -10.63 -4.74 29.77
CA TYR A 289 -9.30 -4.27 29.41
C TYR A 289 -9.20 -3.49 28.10
N HIS A 290 -10.25 -3.44 27.27
CA HIS A 290 -10.17 -2.80 25.95
C HIS A 290 -9.81 -1.32 25.99
N ASP A 291 -10.18 -0.58 27.04
CA ASP A 291 -9.86 0.84 27.16
C ASP A 291 -8.36 1.10 27.40
N SER A 292 -7.65 0.09 27.90
CA SER A 292 -6.21 0.15 28.18
C SER A 292 -5.34 -0.56 27.14
N ASN A 293 -5.94 -1.30 26.20
CA ASN A 293 -5.23 -2.09 25.20
C ASN A 293 -6.04 -2.17 23.89
N ILE A 294 -5.51 -1.56 22.84
CA ILE A 294 -6.17 -1.43 21.54
C ILE A 294 -6.34 -2.79 20.82
N SER A 295 -5.41 -3.72 20.98
CA SER A 295 -5.50 -5.06 20.39
C SER A 295 -6.67 -5.83 20.97
N ILE A 296 -6.91 -5.71 22.28
CA ILE A 296 -8.07 -6.30 22.95
C ILE A 296 -9.38 -5.67 22.44
N LEU A 297 -9.41 -4.34 22.26
CA LEU A 297 -10.56 -3.68 21.65
C LEU A 297 -10.86 -4.22 20.25
N VAL A 298 -9.83 -4.36 19.41
CA VAL A 298 -9.95 -4.92 18.07
C VAL A 298 -10.47 -6.36 18.10
N MET A 299 -9.94 -7.21 19.00
CA MET A 299 -10.44 -8.57 19.17
C MET A 299 -11.91 -8.63 19.59
N LEU A 300 -12.36 -7.69 20.44
CA LEU A 300 -13.76 -7.61 20.87
C LEU A 300 -14.69 -7.18 19.72
N ILE A 301 -14.26 -6.21 18.91
CA ILE A 301 -14.98 -5.80 17.69
C ILE A 301 -15.10 -6.99 16.74
N ASP A 302 -13.99 -7.71 16.50
CA ASP A 302 -13.96 -8.89 15.61
C ASP A 302 -14.85 -10.01 16.14
N TYR A 303 -14.85 -10.26 17.45
CA TYR A 303 -15.75 -11.23 18.08
C TYR A 303 -17.23 -10.88 17.87
N TYR A 304 -17.62 -9.62 18.05
CA TYR A 304 -19.00 -9.20 17.78
C TYR A 304 -19.35 -9.31 16.30
N GLN A 305 -18.43 -8.98 15.39
CA GLN A 305 -18.64 -9.16 13.97
C GLN A 305 -18.80 -10.66 13.60
N GLU A 306 -17.92 -11.52 14.08
CA GLU A 306 -17.94 -12.98 13.85
C GLU A 306 -19.22 -13.64 14.39
N THR A 307 -19.78 -13.09 15.48
CA THR A 307 -21.04 -13.57 16.08
C THR A 307 -22.28 -12.88 15.51
N GLY A 308 -22.15 -12.08 14.44
CA GLY A 308 -23.25 -11.39 13.77
C GLY A 308 -23.82 -10.18 14.54
N GLN A 309 -23.20 -9.78 15.63
CA GLN A 309 -23.57 -8.63 16.46
C GLN A 309 -22.95 -7.32 15.94
N ASN A 310 -23.08 -7.03 14.63
CA ASN A 310 -22.42 -5.88 13.99
C ASN A 310 -22.72 -4.54 14.65
N LYS A 311 -23.95 -4.32 15.12
CA LYS A 311 -24.31 -3.09 15.87
C LYS A 311 -23.48 -2.94 17.14
N LYS A 312 -23.30 -4.04 17.88
CA LYS A 312 -22.49 -4.09 19.11
C LYS A 312 -21.01 -3.87 18.80
N ALA A 313 -20.52 -4.40 17.68
CA ALA A 313 -19.17 -4.15 17.17
C ALA A 313 -18.94 -2.66 16.90
N ILE A 314 -19.90 -2.01 16.22
CA ILE A 314 -19.87 -0.56 15.94
C ILE A 314 -19.90 0.24 17.24
N ASP A 315 -20.87 -0.03 18.12
CA ASP A 315 -21.02 0.68 19.40
C ASP A 315 -19.75 0.59 20.27
N THR A 316 -19.11 -0.58 20.28
CA THR A 316 -17.88 -0.83 21.06
C THR A 316 -16.69 -0.03 20.52
N GLY A 317 -16.51 0.02 19.19
CA GLY A 317 -15.40 0.76 18.58
C GLY A 317 -15.65 2.25 18.38
N TRP A 318 -16.89 2.73 18.52
CA TRP A 318 -17.28 4.10 18.14
C TRP A 318 -16.50 5.20 18.88
N GLY A 319 -16.25 5.02 20.17
CA GLY A 319 -15.45 5.94 20.98
C GLY A 319 -14.00 6.07 20.48
N TRP A 320 -13.50 5.04 19.80
CA TRP A 320 -12.13 4.91 19.30
C TRP A 320 -12.03 5.05 17.77
N ARG A 321 -13.10 5.50 17.10
CA ARG A 321 -13.19 5.58 15.63
C ARG A 321 -12.11 6.45 14.96
N SER A 322 -11.46 7.35 15.70
CA SER A 322 -10.34 8.18 15.22
C SER A 322 -9.00 7.44 15.18
N HIS A 323 -8.88 6.31 15.88
CA HIS A 323 -7.71 5.43 15.83
C HIS A 323 -7.72 4.63 14.52
N PHE A 324 -6.60 4.58 13.80
CA PHE A 324 -6.55 4.05 12.43
C PHE A 324 -7.08 2.61 12.30
N MET A 325 -6.64 1.68 13.17
CA MET A 325 -7.07 0.27 13.12
C MET A 325 -8.56 0.10 13.41
N VAL A 326 -9.10 0.91 14.33
CA VAL A 326 -10.50 0.81 14.76
C VAL A 326 -11.39 1.49 13.74
N GLY A 327 -11.04 2.71 13.32
CA GLY A 327 -11.76 3.47 12.31
C GLY A 327 -11.95 2.70 11.01
N ASP A 328 -10.93 1.99 10.52
CA ASP A 328 -11.05 1.17 9.30
C ASP A 328 -11.97 -0.04 9.47
N LYS A 329 -11.98 -0.67 10.65
CA LYS A 329 -12.93 -1.77 10.95
C LYS A 329 -14.36 -1.24 11.06
N ILE A 330 -14.54 -0.13 11.76
CA ILE A 330 -15.85 0.52 11.90
C ILE A 330 -16.38 1.00 10.54
N LEU A 331 -15.52 1.57 9.68
CA LEU A 331 -15.90 1.96 8.32
C LEU A 331 -16.44 0.77 7.53
N LYS A 332 -15.73 -0.36 7.51
CA LYS A 332 -16.18 -1.58 6.82
C LYS A 332 -17.52 -2.11 7.35
N LEU A 333 -17.71 -2.08 8.67
CA LEU A 333 -18.98 -2.49 9.29
C LEU A 333 -20.12 -1.56 8.86
N LEU A 334 -19.90 -0.25 8.90
CA LEU A 334 -20.87 0.78 8.52
C LEU A 334 -21.21 0.76 7.03
N GLU A 335 -20.26 0.44 6.15
CA GLU A 335 -20.52 0.31 4.70
C GLU A 335 -21.58 -0.76 4.39
N SER A 336 -21.63 -1.80 5.22
CA SER A 336 -22.56 -2.92 5.11
C SER A 336 -23.81 -2.79 5.98
N SER A 337 -23.92 -1.71 6.78
CA SER A 337 -25.05 -1.48 7.67
C SER A 337 -25.99 -0.38 7.15
N ASP A 338 -27.16 -0.27 7.78
CA ASP A 338 -28.12 0.82 7.55
C ASP A 338 -27.88 2.02 8.51
N ASP A 339 -26.77 2.04 9.26
CA ASP A 339 -26.40 3.12 10.17
C ASP A 339 -25.72 4.27 9.40
N PHE A 340 -26.50 4.92 8.53
CA PHE A 340 -25.99 5.96 7.62
C PHE A 340 -25.51 7.20 8.35
N ASP A 341 -26.12 7.56 9.49
CA ASP A 341 -25.73 8.73 10.26
C ASP A 341 -24.30 8.60 10.77
N ARG A 342 -23.94 7.45 11.36
CA ARG A 342 -22.58 7.19 11.81
C ARG A 342 -21.59 7.08 10.65
N LEU A 343 -21.99 6.49 9.53
CA LEU A 343 -21.14 6.43 8.33
C LEU A 343 -20.81 7.84 7.81
N ILE A 344 -21.81 8.72 7.73
CA ILE A 344 -21.63 10.11 7.30
C ILE A 344 -20.71 10.85 8.27
N ILE A 345 -20.96 10.75 9.59
CA ILE A 345 -20.11 11.38 10.61
C ILE A 345 -18.66 10.91 10.48
N LEU A 346 -18.43 9.60 10.40
CA LEU A 346 -17.08 9.04 10.31
C LEU A 346 -16.34 9.53 9.06
N LEU A 347 -16.99 9.50 7.90
CA LEU A 347 -16.39 9.96 6.64
C LEU A 347 -16.12 11.46 6.66
N GLN A 348 -17.03 12.27 7.20
CA GLN A 348 -16.81 13.72 7.35
C GLN A 348 -15.62 14.01 8.27
N GLU A 349 -15.50 13.33 9.41
CA GLU A 349 -14.35 13.45 10.32
C GLU A 349 -13.03 13.09 9.62
N ARG A 350 -13.01 11.97 8.88
CA ARG A 350 -11.81 11.50 8.16
C ARG A 350 -11.39 12.46 7.04
N LEU A 351 -12.33 12.89 6.21
CA LEU A 351 -12.08 13.83 5.11
C LEU A 351 -11.63 15.22 5.61
N THR A 352 -12.19 15.67 6.74
CA THR A 352 -11.76 16.91 7.40
C THR A 352 -10.31 16.80 7.86
N LYS A 353 -9.91 15.64 8.38
CA LYS A 353 -8.52 15.40 8.79
C LYS A 353 -7.57 15.27 7.60
N ASN A 354 -7.88 14.37 6.67
CA ASN A 354 -7.07 14.08 5.49
C ASN A 354 -7.98 13.86 4.29
N TRP A 355 -7.73 14.57 3.20
CA TRP A 355 -8.50 14.35 1.97
C TRP A 355 -8.26 12.94 1.42
N ASN A 356 -9.34 12.20 1.16
CA ASN A 356 -9.31 10.91 0.49
C ASN A 356 -10.46 10.83 -0.52
N LYS A 357 -10.12 10.62 -1.79
CA LYS A 357 -11.09 10.65 -2.87
C LYS A 357 -12.11 9.50 -2.83
N ASP A 358 -11.67 8.30 -2.47
CA ASP A 358 -12.55 7.12 -2.41
C ASP A 358 -13.56 7.26 -1.26
N GLU A 359 -13.13 7.77 -0.11
CA GLU A 359 -14.02 8.11 1.01
C GLU A 359 -15.00 9.22 0.65
N ALA A 360 -14.58 10.23 -0.14
CA ALA A 360 -15.48 11.27 -0.64
C ALA A 360 -16.54 10.73 -1.61
N LYS A 361 -16.17 9.80 -2.52
CA LYS A 361 -17.14 9.09 -3.38
C LYS A 361 -18.14 8.29 -2.56
N LEU A 362 -17.66 7.55 -1.56
CA LEU A 362 -18.52 6.80 -0.67
C LEU A 362 -19.48 7.72 0.07
N LEU A 363 -19.01 8.84 0.62
CA LEU A 363 -19.85 9.83 1.28
C LEU A 363 -20.92 10.37 0.34
N LYS A 364 -20.55 10.79 -0.89
CA LYS A 364 -21.50 11.27 -1.91
C LYS A 364 -22.62 10.26 -2.16
N ASN A 365 -22.23 9.02 -2.45
CA ASN A 365 -23.16 7.94 -2.76
C ASN A 365 -24.12 7.66 -1.60
N ARG A 366 -23.67 7.81 -0.36
CA ARG A 366 -24.49 7.61 0.84
C ARG A 366 -25.41 8.80 1.10
N MET A 367 -24.92 10.02 0.98
CA MET A 367 -25.72 11.23 1.19
C MET A 367 -26.83 11.37 0.14
N ILE A 368 -26.60 10.96 -1.11
CA ILE A 368 -27.66 10.88 -2.13
C ILE A 368 -28.78 9.92 -1.70
N LYS A 369 -28.43 8.74 -1.15
CA LYS A 369 -29.44 7.75 -0.70
C LYS A 369 -30.34 8.26 0.43
N VAL A 370 -29.87 9.20 1.23
CA VAL A 370 -30.64 9.82 2.32
C VAL A 370 -31.15 11.22 1.95
N GLU A 371 -31.20 11.55 0.66
CA GLU A 371 -31.71 12.83 0.12
C GLU A 371 -30.94 14.09 0.60
N LYS A 372 -29.66 13.92 0.96
CA LYS A 372 -28.76 14.96 1.49
C LYS A 372 -27.69 15.42 0.49
N GLU A 373 -27.95 15.34 -0.82
CA GLU A 373 -26.97 15.71 -1.85
C GLU A 373 -26.48 17.16 -1.72
N LYS A 374 -27.37 18.10 -1.38
CA LYS A 374 -26.99 19.50 -1.14
C LYS A 374 -26.09 19.70 0.08
N GLU A 375 -26.30 18.90 1.14
CA GLU A 375 -25.43 18.91 2.32
C GLU A 375 -24.03 18.39 1.95
N PHE A 376 -23.93 17.39 1.06
CA PHE A 376 -22.65 16.91 0.54
C PHE A 376 -21.88 18.01 -0.20
N GLU A 377 -22.54 18.68 -1.15
CA GLU A 377 -21.91 19.76 -1.91
C GLU A 377 -21.42 20.88 -0.99
N THR A 378 -22.25 21.28 -0.03
CA THR A 378 -21.89 22.31 0.96
C THR A 378 -20.70 21.87 1.80
N PHE A 379 -20.68 20.63 2.27
CA PHE A 379 -19.57 20.07 3.05
C PHE A 379 -18.26 20.08 2.26
N ILE A 380 -18.25 19.53 1.05
CA ILE A 380 -17.02 19.45 0.24
C ILE A 380 -16.53 20.83 -0.18
N ILE A 381 -17.43 21.76 -0.52
CA ILE A 381 -17.05 23.15 -0.82
C ILE A 381 -16.40 23.81 0.40
N ASN A 382 -16.97 23.66 1.59
CA ASN A 382 -16.36 24.21 2.81
C ASN A 382 -14.99 23.60 3.13
N LEU A 383 -14.74 22.34 2.75
CA LEU A 383 -13.41 21.74 2.89
C LEU A 383 -12.38 22.40 1.99
N VAL A 384 -12.74 22.88 0.79
CA VAL A 384 -11.80 23.54 -0.15
C VAL A 384 -11.04 24.68 0.54
N ASP A 385 -11.74 25.49 1.34
CA ASP A 385 -11.16 26.67 1.99
C ASP A 385 -10.37 26.34 3.27
N GLN A 386 -10.51 25.12 3.80
CA GLN A 386 -9.84 24.68 5.03
C GLN A 386 -8.54 23.90 4.75
N LYS A 387 -8.25 23.63 3.49
CA LYS A 387 -7.21 22.68 3.08
C LYS A 387 -6.01 23.39 2.46
N TYR A 388 -4.84 22.75 2.57
CA TYR A 388 -3.65 23.21 1.88
C TYR A 388 -3.83 23.10 0.36
N GLU A 389 -3.08 23.90 -0.39
CA GLU A 389 -3.28 24.08 -1.83
C GLU A 389 -3.26 22.77 -2.66
N THR A 390 -2.46 21.77 -2.26
CA THR A 390 -2.42 20.48 -2.94
C THR A 390 -3.70 19.66 -2.75
N GLU A 391 -4.22 19.60 -1.52
CA GLU A 391 -5.51 18.95 -1.22
C GLU A 391 -6.66 19.74 -1.87
N LYS A 392 -6.60 21.07 -1.84
CA LYS A 392 -7.57 21.96 -2.49
C LYS A 392 -7.72 21.67 -3.98
N LEU A 393 -6.61 21.54 -4.70
CA LEU A 393 -6.60 21.17 -6.12
C LEU A 393 -7.23 19.79 -6.34
N SER A 394 -6.91 18.81 -5.48
CA SER A 394 -7.52 17.47 -5.57
C SER A 394 -9.04 17.49 -5.36
N ILE A 395 -9.53 18.29 -4.39
CA ILE A 395 -10.96 18.48 -4.15
C ILE A 395 -11.65 19.14 -5.36
N LEU A 396 -11.06 20.20 -5.92
CA LEU A 396 -11.64 20.89 -7.07
C LEU A 396 -11.66 20.02 -8.33
N MET A 397 -10.62 19.20 -8.54
CA MET A 397 -10.61 18.19 -9.60
C MET A 397 -11.74 17.17 -9.39
N PHE A 398 -11.95 16.70 -8.16
CA PHE A 398 -13.06 15.81 -7.81
C PHE A 398 -14.43 16.46 -8.07
N LEU A 399 -14.58 17.75 -7.77
CA LEU A 399 -15.81 18.53 -8.05
C LEU A 399 -15.95 18.96 -9.52
N ARG A 400 -15.00 18.59 -10.39
CA ARG A 400 -14.92 19.03 -11.81
C ARG A 400 -14.92 20.56 -11.98
N LYS A 401 -14.44 21.31 -10.99
CA LYS A 401 -14.28 22.78 -11.04
C LYS A 401 -12.96 23.15 -11.72
N TYR A 402 -12.79 22.72 -12.97
CA TYR A 402 -11.51 22.80 -13.70
C TYR A 402 -11.02 24.23 -13.94
N GLU A 403 -11.93 25.19 -14.10
CA GLU A 403 -11.56 26.60 -14.24
C GLU A 403 -10.89 27.14 -12.96
N ASP A 404 -11.38 26.73 -11.79
CA ASP A 404 -10.80 27.13 -10.50
C ASP A 404 -9.47 26.44 -10.24
N VAL A 405 -9.33 25.18 -10.68
CA VAL A 405 -8.04 24.46 -10.72
C VAL A 405 -7.03 25.26 -11.54
N ALA A 406 -7.39 25.69 -12.76
CA ALA A 406 -6.48 26.44 -13.62
C ALA A 406 -6.04 27.77 -12.98
N LYS A 407 -6.95 28.52 -12.35
CA LYS A 407 -6.60 29.76 -11.63
C LYS A 407 -5.56 29.51 -10.54
N ILE A 408 -5.82 28.54 -9.65
CA ILE A 408 -4.91 28.22 -8.54
C ILE A 408 -3.57 27.71 -9.05
N VAL A 409 -3.56 26.85 -10.08
CA VAL A 409 -2.31 26.34 -10.68
C VAL A 409 -1.49 27.47 -11.28
N ILE A 410 -2.11 28.50 -11.86
CA ILE A 410 -1.40 29.66 -12.41
C ILE A 410 -0.82 30.52 -11.28
N ASP A 411 -1.62 30.83 -10.27
CA ASP A 411 -1.22 31.64 -9.12
C ASP A 411 -0.04 31.00 -8.38
N LEU A 412 -0.04 29.67 -8.26
CA LEU A 412 0.99 28.90 -7.56
C LEU A 412 2.03 28.30 -8.50
N GLY A 413 1.93 28.45 -9.81
CA GLY A 413 2.70 27.69 -10.81
C GLY A 413 4.21 27.98 -10.84
N SER A 414 4.68 28.88 -9.99
CA SER A 414 6.11 29.13 -9.74
C SER A 414 6.63 28.46 -8.46
N GLN A 415 5.75 27.90 -7.64
CA GLN A 415 6.10 27.20 -6.42
C GLN A 415 6.57 25.77 -6.72
N PRO A 416 7.57 25.24 -6.00
CA PRO A 416 8.17 23.93 -6.28
C PRO A 416 7.23 22.73 -6.06
N PHE A 417 6.15 22.90 -5.29
CA PHE A 417 5.20 21.84 -4.96
C PHE A 417 4.02 21.74 -5.94
N ILE A 418 3.84 22.71 -6.84
CA ILE A 418 2.79 22.66 -7.87
C ILE A 418 3.43 22.32 -9.22
N ASN A 419 3.02 21.19 -9.78
CA ASN A 419 3.42 20.77 -11.11
C ASN A 419 2.40 21.25 -12.15
N ALA A 420 2.51 22.52 -12.57
CA ALA A 420 1.60 23.11 -13.55
C ALA A 420 1.57 22.33 -14.89
N GLU A 421 2.69 21.74 -15.30
CA GLU A 421 2.75 20.91 -16.52
C GLU A 421 1.87 19.66 -16.38
N GLU A 422 1.86 19.02 -15.21
CA GLU A 422 1.02 17.86 -14.95
C GLU A 422 -0.47 18.20 -15.02
N TYR A 423 -0.88 19.30 -14.37
CA TYR A 423 -2.27 19.76 -14.44
C TYR A 423 -2.67 20.16 -15.85
N ALA A 424 -1.80 20.83 -16.62
CA ALA A 424 -2.06 21.16 -18.02
C ALA A 424 -2.30 19.90 -18.86
N ARG A 425 -1.48 18.86 -18.68
CA ARG A 425 -1.65 17.56 -19.37
C ARG A 425 -2.95 16.86 -18.97
N LYS A 426 -3.28 16.83 -17.67
CA LYS A 426 -4.55 16.25 -17.17
C LYS A 426 -5.75 16.99 -17.76
N LEU A 427 -5.76 18.32 -17.68
CA LEU A 427 -6.86 19.12 -18.20
C LEU A 427 -6.97 19.09 -19.71
N ALA A 428 -5.89 18.86 -20.47
CA ALA A 428 -5.98 18.72 -21.93
C ALA A 428 -6.94 17.59 -22.35
N VAL A 429 -7.09 16.57 -21.50
CA VAL A 429 -8.00 15.43 -21.69
C VAL A 429 -9.39 15.68 -21.05
N LEU A 430 -9.45 16.43 -19.95
CA LEU A 430 -10.67 16.65 -19.14
C LEU A 430 -11.46 17.90 -19.53
N ASP A 431 -10.77 19.03 -19.67
CA ASP A 431 -11.30 20.33 -20.07
C ASP A 431 -10.25 21.16 -20.83
N LYS A 432 -10.34 21.12 -22.17
CA LYS A 432 -9.37 21.76 -23.07
C LYS A 432 -9.25 23.27 -22.81
N ASN A 433 -10.32 23.94 -22.39
CA ASN A 433 -10.30 25.37 -22.09
C ASN A 433 -9.39 25.68 -20.92
N SER A 434 -9.58 25.03 -19.77
CA SER A 434 -8.72 25.21 -18.60
C SER A 434 -7.26 24.82 -18.89
N ALA A 435 -7.04 23.76 -19.68
CA ALA A 435 -5.71 23.35 -20.11
C ALA A 435 -4.97 24.44 -20.91
N LYS A 436 -5.67 25.08 -21.85
CA LYS A 436 -5.11 26.18 -22.66
C LYS A 436 -4.61 27.30 -21.76
N ILE A 437 -5.40 27.69 -20.75
CA ILE A 437 -5.02 28.78 -19.83
C ILE A 437 -3.69 28.43 -19.12
N ILE A 438 -3.52 27.20 -18.64
CA ILE A 438 -2.29 26.77 -17.96
C ILE A 438 -1.11 26.71 -18.95
N TYR A 439 -1.29 26.12 -20.15
CA TYR A 439 -0.21 26.09 -21.15
C TYR A 439 0.23 27.48 -21.58
N TRP A 440 -0.71 28.43 -21.74
CA TRP A 440 -0.37 29.81 -22.04
C TRP A 440 0.45 30.48 -20.94
N PHE A 441 0.10 30.23 -19.68
CA PHE A 441 0.91 30.65 -18.54
C PHE A 441 2.34 30.07 -18.60
N LEU A 442 2.45 28.76 -18.82
CA LEU A 442 3.74 28.06 -18.95
C LEU A 442 4.60 28.64 -20.08
N ILE A 443 4.02 28.86 -21.26
CA ILE A 443 4.70 29.43 -22.41
C ILE A 443 5.27 30.83 -22.11
N ARG A 444 4.45 31.70 -21.51
CA ARG A 444 4.89 33.07 -21.14
C ARG A 444 6.03 33.02 -20.12
N LYS A 445 5.97 32.08 -19.18
CA LYS A 445 7.04 31.84 -18.19
C LYS A 445 8.34 31.41 -18.87
N GLU A 446 8.30 30.54 -19.88
CA GLU A 446 9.50 30.12 -20.62
C GLU A 446 10.09 31.27 -21.45
N VAL A 447 9.26 32.07 -22.14
CA VAL A 447 9.69 33.23 -22.95
C VAL A 447 10.51 34.22 -22.12
N GLY A 448 10.07 34.50 -20.88
CA GLY A 448 10.82 35.34 -19.95
C GLY A 448 12.23 34.82 -19.65
N ASN A 449 12.46 33.51 -19.76
CA ASN A 449 13.68 32.80 -19.34
C ASN A 449 14.55 32.28 -20.50
N PHE A 450 14.31 32.74 -21.74
CA PHE A 450 15.01 32.28 -22.96
C PHE A 450 16.55 32.49 -23.01
N ASP A 451 17.19 32.94 -21.94
CA ASP A 451 18.66 33.04 -21.86
C ASP A 451 19.33 31.66 -21.69
N ARG A 452 18.53 30.59 -21.50
CA ARG A 452 18.96 29.20 -21.30
C ARG A 452 18.34 28.28 -22.36
N SER A 453 19.15 27.40 -22.95
CA SER A 453 18.72 26.49 -24.04
C SER A 453 17.62 25.50 -23.64
N SER A 454 17.55 25.09 -22.37
CA SER A 454 16.51 24.17 -21.87
C SER A 454 15.10 24.75 -21.92
N TYR A 455 14.95 26.08 -21.80
CA TYR A 455 13.66 26.77 -21.82
C TYR A 455 13.11 26.89 -23.25
N TYR A 456 14.00 26.94 -24.24
CA TYR A 456 13.61 26.88 -25.65
C TYR A 456 12.95 25.53 -26.00
N LYS A 457 13.51 24.43 -25.47
CA LYS A 457 12.95 23.10 -25.68
C LYS A 457 11.55 22.97 -25.03
N ARG A 458 11.43 23.37 -23.76
CA ARG A 458 10.15 23.33 -23.03
C ARG A 458 9.08 24.22 -23.66
N PHE A 459 9.45 25.40 -24.11
CA PHE A 459 8.56 26.27 -24.87
C PHE A 459 7.95 25.55 -26.07
N TRP A 460 8.78 24.87 -26.87
CA TRP A 460 8.30 24.09 -28.02
C TRP A 460 7.42 22.92 -27.59
N GLU A 461 7.80 22.19 -26.54
CA GLU A 461 6.99 21.09 -26.00
C GLU A 461 5.57 21.58 -25.61
N TYR A 462 5.43 22.73 -24.96
CA TYR A 462 4.12 23.29 -24.60
C TYR A 462 3.33 23.80 -25.81
N ILE A 463 4.02 24.36 -26.78
CA ILE A 463 3.41 24.85 -28.01
C ILE A 463 2.89 23.67 -28.86
N GLU A 464 3.64 22.57 -28.97
CA GLU A 464 3.15 21.34 -29.61
C GLU A 464 1.95 20.76 -28.85
N ALA A 465 2.01 20.73 -27.50
CA ALA A 465 0.87 20.29 -26.69
C ALA A 465 -0.38 21.15 -26.96
N LEU A 466 -0.23 22.47 -27.10
CA LEU A 466 -1.34 23.36 -27.47
C LEU A 466 -1.92 23.06 -28.85
N LYS A 467 -1.11 22.70 -29.86
CA LYS A 467 -1.64 22.32 -31.19
C LYS A 467 -2.65 21.19 -31.11
N THR A 468 -2.47 20.27 -30.16
CA THR A 468 -3.36 19.11 -30.02
C THR A 468 -4.76 19.51 -29.50
N ILE A 469 -4.89 20.69 -28.89
CA ILE A 469 -6.13 21.15 -28.23
C ILE A 469 -6.63 22.53 -28.68
N GLU A 470 -5.91 23.25 -29.55
CA GLU A 470 -6.24 24.62 -30.01
C GLU A 470 -6.01 24.80 -31.53
N ASP A 471 -6.77 25.71 -32.15
CA ASP A 471 -6.62 26.03 -33.59
C ASP A 471 -5.28 26.76 -33.88
N ASN A 472 -4.55 26.26 -34.88
CA ASN A 472 -3.30 26.83 -35.39
C ASN A 472 -3.36 28.34 -35.68
N LYS A 473 -4.48 28.86 -36.19
CA LYS A 473 -4.64 30.31 -36.45
C LYS A 473 -4.61 31.13 -35.17
N LEU A 474 -5.21 30.61 -34.10
CA LEU A 474 -5.23 31.28 -32.81
C LEU A 474 -3.85 31.26 -32.17
N ILE A 475 -3.16 30.11 -32.25
CA ILE A 475 -1.77 29.97 -31.78
C ILE A 475 -0.85 30.97 -32.50
N LEU A 476 -0.96 31.10 -33.83
CA LEU A 476 -0.21 32.10 -34.60
C LEU A 476 -0.51 33.54 -34.17
N GLY A 477 -1.77 33.84 -33.85
CA GLY A 477 -2.17 35.13 -33.28
C GLY A 477 -1.43 35.43 -31.97
N TYR A 478 -1.40 34.46 -31.05
CA TYR A 478 -0.70 34.60 -29.78
C TYR A 478 0.82 34.68 -29.91
N LEU A 479 1.43 33.89 -30.79
CA LEU A 479 2.87 33.98 -31.04
C LEU A 479 3.28 35.37 -31.54
N ARG A 480 2.42 36.03 -32.35
CA ARG A 480 2.61 37.42 -32.77
C ARG A 480 2.45 38.40 -31.59
N GLU A 481 1.47 38.18 -30.71
CA GLU A 481 1.31 38.98 -29.48
C GLU A 481 2.55 38.87 -28.57
N ILE A 482 3.05 37.66 -28.35
CA ILE A 482 4.28 37.41 -27.57
C ILE A 482 5.47 38.14 -28.21
N LYS A 483 5.62 38.11 -29.55
CA LYS A 483 6.65 38.88 -30.27
C LYS A 483 6.57 40.38 -29.94
N SER A 484 5.35 40.93 -29.92
CA SER A 484 5.12 42.35 -29.63
C SER A 484 5.46 42.71 -28.18
N ASN A 485 5.08 41.85 -27.23
CA ASN A 485 5.25 42.10 -25.79
C ASN A 485 6.68 41.82 -25.28
N TYR A 486 7.47 41.03 -26.00
CA TYR A 486 8.85 40.66 -25.63
C TYR A 486 9.86 41.02 -26.74
N PRO A 487 10.07 42.33 -27.03
CA PRO A 487 10.82 42.81 -28.20
C PRO A 487 12.32 42.49 -28.19
N ASN A 488 12.87 42.00 -27.07
CA ASN A 488 14.30 41.70 -26.92
C ASN A 488 14.71 40.32 -27.48
N LYS A 489 13.75 39.48 -27.94
CA LYS A 489 14.03 38.12 -28.47
C LYS A 489 13.37 37.82 -29.84
N PRO A 490 13.32 38.78 -30.80
CA PRO A 490 12.44 38.72 -31.97
C PRO A 490 12.88 37.65 -32.99
N LYS A 491 14.18 37.42 -33.18
CA LYS A 491 14.70 36.44 -34.17
C LYS A 491 14.28 35.00 -33.86
N LEU A 492 14.17 34.66 -32.58
CA LEU A 492 13.78 33.33 -32.14
C LEU A 492 12.28 33.09 -32.37
N ILE A 493 11.45 34.05 -31.96
CA ILE A 493 10.00 34.00 -32.17
C ILE A 493 9.66 34.09 -33.66
N GLU A 494 10.42 34.86 -34.44
CA GLU A 494 10.26 34.95 -35.89
C GLU A 494 10.63 33.65 -36.60
N LYS A 495 11.70 32.97 -36.17
CA LYS A 495 11.99 31.62 -36.63
C LYS A 495 10.84 30.65 -36.29
N ILE A 496 10.31 30.71 -35.07
CA ILE A 496 9.17 29.88 -34.64
C ILE A 496 7.94 30.13 -35.51
N ILE A 497 7.58 31.40 -35.76
CA ILE A 497 6.43 31.75 -36.60
C ILE A 497 6.65 31.27 -38.04
N ASN A 498 7.87 31.38 -38.57
CA ASN A 498 8.20 30.94 -39.93
C ASN A 498 8.20 29.41 -40.07
N ASP A 499 8.70 28.68 -39.06
CA ASP A 499 8.67 27.21 -39.03
C ASP A 499 7.23 26.67 -38.86
N TRP A 500 6.29 27.52 -38.43
CA TRP A 500 4.89 27.18 -38.18
C TRP A 500 3.92 27.51 -39.32
N SER A 501 4.26 28.50 -40.14
CA SER A 501 3.42 28.98 -41.26
C SER A 501 3.65 28.15 -42.51
#